data_AF-A0A833XWR8-F1
#
_entry.id   AF-A0A833XWR8-F1
#
_cell.length_a   1.000
_cell.length_b   1.000
_cell.length_c   1.000
_cell.angle_alpha   90.00
_cell.angle_beta   90.00
_cell.angle_gamma   90.00
#
_symmetry.space_group_name_H-M   'P 1'
#
loop_
_entity.id
_entity.type
_entity.pdbx_description
1 polymer ?
#
loop_
_entity_poly.entity_id
_entity_poly.type
_entity_poly.pdbx_seq_one_letter_code
_entity_poly.pdbx_strand_id
1 'polypeptide(L)'
;MQNFHKLAPFSIPAFYVILLPLVSCSFHEEVNHDQYGSHKSIRHYFHKPSPQLSSDVTIHGVLLWFSLGLLMPIAILAIRMSSREEPRSTRLKILFYLHVILQILSALLATAGAVMSFKKFENSFSNSHQRLGLALYCGIWVQAFIGIFRPKRGKKERRLWYFVHWMLGTIISLCGIINIYTGLRAYSKKTRRSTAIWTVLFTAEVSFIAFFYLFQDKWEYMQKQGEISGNVPITLSNQQIPEGPNQKELLPEPCGKRNALKNLFD
;
A
#
# COMPACT_ATOMS: atom_id res chain seq x y z
N MET A 1 -36.82 22.38 5.79
CA MET A 1 -36.67 21.44 4.65
C MET A 1 -35.19 21.07 4.56
N GLN A 2 -34.66 20.23 5.46
CA GLN A 2 -34.66 18.76 5.42
C GLN A 2 -34.22 18.19 4.07
N ASN A 3 -32.93 17.81 3.97
CA ASN A 3 -32.46 16.46 3.61
C ASN A 3 -30.92 16.44 3.46
N PHE A 4 -30.21 16.43 4.59
CA PHE A 4 -28.84 15.93 4.66
C PHE A 4 -28.81 14.80 5.69
N HIS A 5 -29.20 13.61 5.27
CA HIS A 5 -29.02 12.40 6.06
C HIS A 5 -28.36 11.31 5.22
N LYS A 6 -27.25 10.80 5.78
CA LYS A 6 -26.64 9.48 5.57
C LYS A 6 -25.85 9.28 4.26
N LEU A 7 -24.62 9.78 4.24
CA LEU A 7 -23.52 8.98 3.70
C LEU A 7 -22.98 8.15 4.86
N ALA A 8 -23.33 6.85 4.85
CA ALA A 8 -22.77 5.86 5.77
C ALA A 8 -21.24 5.93 5.75
N PRO A 9 -20.55 5.68 6.89
CA PRO A 9 -19.13 5.41 6.82
C PRO A 9 -18.99 4.09 6.08
N PHE A 10 -18.32 4.08 4.92
CA PHE A 10 -17.72 2.86 4.41
C PHE A 10 -16.57 2.49 5.36
N SER A 11 -16.92 1.96 6.51
CA SER A 11 -16.09 1.00 7.23
C SER A 11 -15.94 -0.19 6.29
N ILE A 12 -14.90 -0.18 5.45
CA ILE A 12 -14.43 -1.39 4.77
C ILE A 12 -13.70 -2.17 5.87
N PRO A 13 -14.33 -3.20 6.47
CA PRO A 13 -13.66 -3.97 7.50
C PRO A 13 -12.64 -4.85 6.80
N ALA A 14 -11.38 -4.75 7.23
CA ALA A 14 -10.36 -5.82 7.37
C ALA A 14 -10.48 -7.16 6.59
N PHE A 15 -11.03 -7.19 5.37
CA PHE A 15 -11.24 -8.41 4.59
C PHE A 15 -10.21 -8.61 3.47
N TYR A 16 -9.37 -7.61 3.20
CA TYR A 16 -8.32 -7.72 2.18
C TYR A 16 -7.09 -8.52 2.65
N VAL A 17 -7.00 -8.89 3.93
CA VAL A 17 -5.90 -9.75 4.42
C VAL A 17 -6.23 -11.24 4.28
N ILE A 18 -7.49 -11.61 4.04
CA ILE A 18 -7.92 -13.02 3.93
C ILE A 18 -8.23 -13.45 2.49
N LEU A 19 -8.28 -12.53 1.52
CA LEU A 19 -8.51 -12.86 0.10
C LEU A 19 -7.23 -12.99 -0.75
N LEU A 20 -6.05 -12.77 -0.17
CA LEU A 20 -4.76 -13.03 -0.84
C LEU A 20 -4.47 -14.53 -1.12
N PRO A 21 -5.08 -15.53 -0.45
CA PRO A 21 -4.98 -16.92 -0.91
C PRO A 21 -5.94 -17.24 -2.07
N LEU A 22 -7.06 -16.52 -2.24
CA LEU A 22 -8.13 -16.98 -3.13
C LEU A 22 -7.85 -16.75 -4.63
N VAL A 23 -7.02 -15.77 -4.97
CA VAL A 23 -6.60 -15.54 -6.38
C VAL A 23 -5.45 -16.48 -6.79
N SER A 24 -4.89 -17.25 -5.85
CA SER A 24 -3.93 -18.33 -6.15
C SER A 24 -4.60 -19.70 -6.35
N CYS A 25 -5.92 -19.82 -6.15
CA CYS A 25 -6.63 -21.11 -6.17
C CYS A 25 -7.45 -21.39 -7.45
N SER A 26 -7.09 -20.82 -8.61
CA SER A 26 -7.75 -21.18 -9.89
C SER A 26 -6.80 -21.40 -11.07
N PHE A 27 -5.56 -21.82 -10.82
CA PHE A 27 -4.76 -22.49 -11.85
C PHE A 27 -4.53 -23.93 -11.42
N HIS A 28 -5.49 -24.76 -11.81
CA HIS A 28 -5.56 -26.20 -11.65
C HIS A 28 -4.31 -26.88 -12.21
N GLU A 29 -3.87 -27.92 -11.49
CA GLU A 29 -2.89 -28.92 -11.89
C GLU A 29 -3.18 -29.45 -13.30
N GLU A 30 -2.18 -29.42 -14.17
CA GLU A 30 -2.14 -30.36 -15.29
C GLU A 30 -1.20 -31.50 -14.88
N VAL A 31 -1.82 -32.55 -14.36
CA VAL A 31 -1.24 -33.87 -14.21
C VAL A 31 -0.94 -34.39 -15.62
N ASN A 32 0.34 -34.42 -15.99
CA ASN A 32 0.77 -35.25 -17.12
C ASN A 32 1.29 -36.58 -16.60
N HIS A 33 0.43 -37.57 -16.77
CA HIS A 33 0.72 -38.98 -16.80
C HIS A 33 1.56 -39.24 -18.05
N ASP A 34 2.86 -39.52 -17.90
CA ASP A 34 3.64 -40.13 -18.98
C ASP A 34 4.59 -41.16 -18.39
N GLN A 35 4.16 -42.42 -18.46
CA GLN A 35 4.96 -43.60 -18.21
C GLN A 35 4.97 -44.44 -19.48
N TYR A 36 5.92 -44.19 -20.39
CA TYR A 36 6.49 -45.23 -21.27
C TYR A 36 7.80 -44.78 -21.93
N GLY A 37 8.86 -45.57 -21.76
CA GLY A 37 9.89 -45.72 -22.80
C GLY A 37 11.21 -44.96 -22.65
N SER A 38 12.23 -45.71 -22.23
CA SER A 38 13.59 -45.70 -22.80
C SER A 38 14.56 -44.56 -22.41
N HIS A 39 15.27 -44.82 -21.32
CA HIS A 39 16.72 -44.60 -21.13
C HIS A 39 17.47 -43.93 -22.31
N LYS A 40 17.60 -42.60 -22.28
CA LYS A 40 18.66 -41.89 -23.01
C LYS A 40 19.10 -40.64 -22.24
N SER A 41 20.20 -40.79 -21.50
CA SER A 41 21.12 -39.72 -21.09
C SER A 41 20.57 -38.67 -20.11
N ILE A 42 20.52 -39.06 -18.84
CA ILE A 42 20.63 -38.13 -17.70
C ILE A 42 22.01 -37.47 -17.76
N ARG A 43 22.12 -36.36 -18.50
CA ARG A 43 23.26 -35.43 -18.39
C ARG A 43 22.88 -34.03 -18.87
N HIS A 44 21.84 -33.45 -18.29
CA HIS A 44 21.73 -31.99 -18.28
C HIS A 44 22.86 -31.46 -17.41
N TYR A 45 23.97 -31.06 -18.03
CA TYR A 45 25.01 -30.28 -17.38
C TYR A 45 24.34 -29.07 -16.73
N PHE A 46 24.25 -29.10 -15.40
CA PHE A 46 23.80 -27.98 -14.58
C PHE A 46 24.79 -26.83 -14.76
N HIS A 47 24.55 -26.00 -15.78
CA HIS A 47 25.42 -24.88 -16.09
C HIS A 47 25.21 -23.78 -15.05
N LYS A 48 26.21 -23.57 -14.19
CA LYS A 48 26.29 -22.40 -13.31
C LYS A 48 26.20 -21.14 -14.20
N PRO A 49 25.38 -20.13 -13.85
CA PRO A 49 25.29 -18.92 -14.66
C PRO A 49 26.66 -18.23 -14.76
N SER A 50 26.94 -17.60 -15.90
CA SER A 50 28.19 -16.85 -16.06
C SER A 50 28.27 -15.74 -15.00
N PRO A 51 29.49 -15.33 -14.59
CA PRO A 51 29.67 -14.26 -13.60
C PRO A 51 28.99 -12.95 -14.03
N GLN A 52 29.04 -12.62 -15.33
CA GLN A 52 28.41 -11.44 -15.91
C GLN A 52 26.89 -11.51 -15.80
N LEU A 53 26.27 -12.62 -16.20
CA LEU A 53 24.83 -12.82 -16.06
C LEU A 53 24.38 -12.74 -14.60
N SER A 54 25.16 -13.30 -13.67
CA SER A 54 24.85 -13.23 -12.24
C SER A 54 24.86 -11.79 -11.72
N SER A 55 25.83 -10.98 -12.16
CA SER A 55 25.90 -9.56 -11.83
C SER A 55 24.74 -8.78 -12.42
N ASP A 56 24.39 -9.03 -13.68
CA ASP A 56 23.27 -8.37 -14.34
C ASP A 56 21.94 -8.68 -13.65
N VAL A 57 21.69 -9.93 -13.25
CA VAL A 57 20.45 -10.26 -12.50
C VAL A 57 20.44 -9.56 -11.14
N THR A 58 21.58 -9.43 -10.45
CA THR A 58 21.67 -8.66 -9.21
C THR A 58 21.33 -7.18 -9.44
N ILE A 59 21.92 -6.54 -10.45
CA ILE A 59 21.64 -5.15 -10.79
C ILE A 59 20.16 -4.97 -11.13
N HIS A 60 19.55 -5.91 -11.87
CA HIS A 60 18.13 -5.87 -12.21
C HIS A 60 17.28 -5.88 -10.94
N GLY A 61 17.56 -6.83 -10.04
CA GLY A 61 16.85 -6.95 -8.77
C GLY A 61 16.95 -5.68 -7.93
N VAL A 62 18.15 -5.09 -7.82
CA VAL A 62 18.36 -3.84 -7.07
C VAL A 62 17.60 -2.66 -7.70
N LEU A 63 17.69 -2.48 -9.01
CA LEU A 63 16.98 -1.40 -9.71
C LEU A 63 15.45 -1.49 -9.49
N LEU A 64 14.89 -2.70 -9.61
CA LEU A 64 13.45 -2.92 -9.48
C LEU A 64 12.98 -2.87 -8.03
N TRP A 65 13.82 -3.25 -7.07
CA TRP A 65 13.56 -3.01 -5.64
C TRP A 65 13.44 -1.52 -5.37
N PHE A 66 14.46 -0.72 -5.70
CA PHE A 66 14.42 0.73 -5.45
C PHE A 66 13.26 1.39 -6.20
N SER A 67 12.96 0.96 -7.42
CA SER A 67 11.85 1.48 -8.22
C SER A 67 10.47 1.16 -7.61
N LEU A 68 10.12 -0.13 -7.52
CA LEU A 68 8.76 -0.59 -7.24
C LEU A 68 8.53 -0.92 -5.76
N GLY A 69 9.59 -1.32 -5.05
CA GLY A 69 9.56 -1.65 -3.62
C GLY A 69 9.66 -0.42 -2.73
N LEU A 70 10.44 0.59 -3.15
CA LEU A 70 10.73 1.75 -2.30
C LEU A 70 10.13 3.07 -2.84
N LEU A 71 10.59 3.57 -3.99
CA LEU A 71 10.25 4.91 -4.47
C LEU A 71 8.75 5.05 -4.75
N MET A 72 8.14 4.08 -5.43
CA MET A 72 6.71 4.13 -5.75
C MET A 72 5.83 4.10 -4.50
N PRO A 73 6.01 3.17 -3.53
CA PRO A 73 5.24 3.20 -2.29
C PRO A 73 5.44 4.50 -1.49
N ILE A 74 6.66 5.02 -1.40
CA ILE A 74 6.91 6.32 -0.74
C ILE A 74 6.17 7.45 -1.45
N ALA A 75 6.18 7.48 -2.79
CA ALA A 75 5.44 8.47 -3.56
C ALA A 75 3.92 8.42 -3.29
N ILE A 76 3.37 7.21 -3.16
CA ILE A 76 1.95 7.00 -2.82
C ILE A 76 1.66 7.48 -1.40
N LEU A 77 2.52 7.17 -0.42
CA LEU A 77 2.38 7.65 0.95
C LEU A 77 2.47 9.19 1.02
N ALA A 78 3.38 9.80 0.27
CA ALA A 78 3.55 11.25 0.21
C ALA A 78 2.28 11.96 -0.31
N ILE A 79 1.73 11.52 -1.45
CA ILE A 79 0.51 12.15 -1.98
C ILE A 79 -0.70 11.87 -1.09
N ARG A 80 -0.73 10.74 -0.38
CA ARG A 80 -1.82 10.44 0.54
C ARG A 80 -1.87 11.42 1.71
N MET A 81 -0.73 11.85 2.25
CA MET A 81 -0.68 12.88 3.31
C MET A 81 -1.32 14.21 2.87
N SER A 82 -1.40 14.46 1.56
CA SER A 82 -2.01 15.67 1.01
C SER A 82 -3.51 15.77 1.30
N SER A 83 -4.19 14.68 1.68
CA SER A 83 -5.62 14.71 2.04
C SER A 83 -5.93 15.47 3.33
N ARG A 84 -4.91 15.76 4.14
CA ARG A 84 -5.03 16.49 5.42
C ARG A 84 -4.68 17.97 5.30
N GLU A 85 -4.17 18.35 4.14
CA GLU A 85 -3.67 19.69 3.93
C GLU A 85 -4.79 20.60 3.45
N GLU A 86 -4.82 21.82 3.99
CA GLU A 86 -5.78 22.83 3.59
C GLU A 86 -5.75 23.07 2.07
N PRO A 87 -6.91 23.31 1.43
CA PRO A 87 -6.96 23.61 0.02
C PRO A 87 -6.03 24.77 -0.33
N ARG A 88 -5.09 24.53 -1.25
CA ARG A 88 -4.07 25.50 -1.74
C ARG A 88 -2.90 25.76 -0.78
N SER A 89 -2.71 24.98 0.29
CA SER A 89 -1.52 25.09 1.14
C SER A 89 -0.21 24.83 0.37
N THR A 90 0.89 25.43 0.85
CA THR A 90 2.23 25.18 0.29
C THR A 90 2.63 23.71 0.44
N ARG A 91 2.28 23.09 1.57
CA ARG A 91 2.55 21.66 1.83
C ARG A 91 1.83 20.76 0.83
N LEU A 92 0.58 21.05 0.47
CA LEU A 92 -0.14 20.32 -0.58
C LEU A 92 0.63 20.32 -1.91
N LYS A 93 1.19 21.47 -2.29
CA LYS A 93 2.01 21.60 -3.51
C LYS A 93 3.30 20.79 -3.41
N ILE A 94 4.00 20.86 -2.27
CA ILE A 94 5.22 20.10 -2.01
C ILE A 94 4.96 18.60 -2.11
N LEU A 95 3.94 18.08 -1.44
CA LEU A 95 3.59 16.66 -1.47
C LEU A 95 3.21 16.19 -2.89
N PHE A 96 2.53 17.04 -3.66
CA PHE A 96 2.24 16.77 -5.06
C PHE A 96 3.50 16.70 -5.93
N TYR A 97 4.42 17.66 -5.82
CA TYR A 97 5.67 17.63 -6.58
C TYR A 97 6.57 16.47 -6.15
N LEU A 98 6.65 16.19 -4.86
CA LEU A 98 7.38 15.05 -4.33
C LEU A 98 6.85 13.74 -4.93
N HIS A 99 5.52 13.56 -4.96
CA HIS A 99 4.91 12.41 -5.63
C HIS A 99 5.32 12.30 -7.09
N VAL A 100 5.21 13.38 -7.88
CA VAL A 100 5.56 13.37 -9.30
C VAL A 100 7.04 13.04 -9.52
N ILE A 101 7.95 13.68 -8.77
CA ILE A 101 9.39 13.46 -8.88
C ILE A 101 9.75 12.00 -8.56
N LEU A 102 9.24 11.47 -7.45
CA LEU A 102 9.49 10.09 -7.05
C LEU A 102 8.91 9.08 -8.05
N GLN A 103 7.74 9.36 -8.64
CA GLN A 103 7.16 8.51 -9.68
C GLN A 103 7.97 8.54 -10.98
N ILE A 104 8.51 9.70 -11.37
CA ILE A 104 9.41 9.81 -12.53
C ILE A 104 10.67 8.99 -12.28
N LEU A 105 11.31 9.15 -11.12
CA LEU A 105 12.50 8.38 -10.75
C LEU A 105 12.23 6.87 -10.73
N SER A 106 11.08 6.46 -10.15
CA SER A 106 10.63 5.07 -10.16
C SER A 106 10.46 4.54 -11.59
N ALA A 107 9.79 5.28 -12.48
CA ALA A 107 9.58 4.88 -13.87
C ALA A 107 10.89 4.80 -14.68
N LEU A 108 11.84 5.69 -14.43
CA LEU A 108 13.17 5.66 -15.06
C LEU A 108 13.95 4.41 -14.63
N LEU A 109 13.97 4.08 -13.32
CA LEU A 109 14.62 2.87 -12.83
C LEU A 109 13.94 1.59 -13.33
N ALA A 110 12.61 1.56 -13.37
CA ALA A 110 11.85 0.45 -13.96
C ALA A 110 12.19 0.27 -15.44
N THR A 111 12.33 1.37 -16.18
CA THR A 111 12.74 1.36 -17.59
C THR A 111 14.16 0.84 -17.76
N ALA A 112 15.12 1.30 -16.95
CA ALA A 112 16.48 0.80 -16.99
C ALA A 112 16.53 -0.72 -16.74
N GLY A 113 15.79 -1.19 -15.73
CA GLY A 113 15.72 -2.61 -15.42
C GLY A 113 15.00 -3.45 -16.49
N ALA A 114 13.95 -2.92 -17.12
CA ALA A 114 13.25 -3.56 -18.24
C ALA A 114 14.14 -3.64 -19.49
N VAL A 115 14.81 -2.55 -19.87
CA VAL A 115 15.77 -2.52 -20.98
C VAL A 115 16.89 -3.54 -20.74
N MET A 116 17.41 -3.61 -19.51
CA MET A 116 18.41 -4.61 -19.18
C MET A 116 17.87 -6.04 -19.30
N SER A 117 16.64 -6.29 -18.87
CA SER A 117 15.99 -7.59 -19.03
C SER A 117 15.84 -7.99 -20.50
N PHE A 118 15.41 -7.07 -21.35
CA PHE A 118 15.26 -7.34 -22.79
C PHE A 118 16.59 -7.57 -23.50
N LYS A 119 17.64 -6.84 -23.13
CA LYS A 119 18.94 -6.93 -23.80
C LYS A 119 19.80 -8.09 -23.31
N LYS A 120 19.68 -8.47 -22.03
CA LYS A 120 20.65 -9.36 -21.37
C LYS A 120 20.08 -10.70 -20.92
N PHE A 121 18.76 -10.84 -20.81
CA PHE A 121 18.14 -12.06 -20.30
C PHE A 121 17.32 -12.77 -21.38
N GLU A 122 17.24 -14.09 -21.27
CA GLU A 122 16.30 -14.89 -22.06
C GLU A 122 14.89 -14.71 -21.49
N ASN A 123 14.01 -14.08 -22.28
CA ASN A 123 12.63 -13.82 -21.90
C ASN A 123 11.71 -14.84 -22.57
N SER A 124 11.73 -16.08 -22.07
CA SER A 124 10.78 -17.13 -22.50
C SER A 124 9.36 -16.93 -21.95
N PHE A 125 9.18 -16.03 -20.98
CA PHE A 125 7.91 -15.74 -20.29
C PHE A 125 7.22 -16.97 -19.69
N SER A 126 7.98 -18.05 -19.43
CA SER A 126 7.47 -19.30 -18.86
C SER A 126 7.31 -19.24 -17.34
N ASN A 127 7.78 -18.17 -16.69
CA ASN A 127 7.58 -17.95 -15.26
C ASN A 127 6.68 -16.73 -14.99
N SER A 128 6.00 -16.77 -13.84
CA SER A 128 5.07 -15.73 -13.41
C SER A 128 5.75 -14.38 -13.19
N HIS A 129 7.00 -14.36 -12.74
CA HIS A 129 7.78 -13.13 -12.52
C HIS A 129 7.99 -12.34 -13.81
N GLN A 130 8.37 -12.99 -14.92
CA GLN A 130 8.57 -12.34 -16.21
C GLN A 130 7.25 -11.78 -16.78
N ARG A 131 6.17 -12.57 -16.71
CA ARG A 131 4.84 -12.15 -17.19
C ARG A 131 4.31 -10.97 -16.39
N LEU A 132 4.39 -11.04 -15.05
CA LEU A 132 3.96 -9.96 -14.17
C LEU A 132 4.86 -8.73 -14.31
N GLY A 133 6.17 -8.90 -14.44
CA GLY A 133 7.14 -7.82 -14.65
C GLY A 133 6.87 -7.03 -15.94
N LEU A 134 6.55 -7.72 -17.04
CA LEU A 134 6.15 -7.06 -18.29
C LEU A 134 4.84 -6.29 -18.13
N ALA A 135 3.83 -6.91 -17.52
CA ALA A 135 2.54 -6.26 -17.26
C ALA A 135 2.70 -5.01 -16.37
N LEU A 136 3.55 -5.08 -15.34
CA LEU A 136 3.89 -3.95 -14.48
C LEU A 136 4.58 -2.84 -15.27
N TYR A 137 5.54 -3.16 -16.13
CA TYR A 137 6.23 -2.16 -16.94
C TYR A 137 5.24 -1.39 -17.83
N CYS A 138 4.34 -2.08 -18.51
CA CYS A 138 3.25 -1.45 -19.27
C CYS A 138 2.34 -0.61 -18.35
N GLY A 139 1.95 -1.17 -17.20
CA GLY A 139 1.09 -0.51 -16.22
C GLY A 139 1.66 0.81 -15.70
N ILE A 140 2.97 0.88 -15.45
CA ILE A 140 3.67 2.09 -15.00
C ILE A 140 3.51 3.21 -16.03
N TRP A 141 3.74 2.92 -17.32
CA TRP A 141 3.60 3.91 -18.38
C TRP A 141 2.15 4.33 -18.59
N VAL A 142 1.21 3.38 -18.60
CA VAL A 142 -0.23 3.70 -18.62
C VAL A 142 -0.58 4.64 -17.47
N GLN A 143 -0.06 4.38 -16.28
CA GLN A 143 -0.35 5.19 -15.12
C GLN A 143 0.29 6.59 -15.19
N ALA A 144 1.49 6.71 -15.77
CA ALA A 144 2.12 7.99 -16.07
C ALA A 144 1.28 8.80 -17.08
N PHE A 145 0.79 8.18 -18.16
CA PHE A 145 -0.08 8.84 -19.12
C PHE A 145 -1.39 9.33 -18.49
N ILE A 146 -2.05 8.48 -17.70
CA ILE A 146 -3.24 8.90 -16.93
C ILE A 146 -2.90 10.10 -16.04
N GLY A 147 -1.74 10.09 -15.38
CA GLY A 147 -1.24 11.20 -14.57
C GLY A 147 -1.09 12.52 -15.34
N ILE A 148 -0.58 12.47 -16.58
CA ILE A 148 -0.41 13.65 -17.46
C ILE A 148 -1.77 14.24 -17.85
N PHE A 149 -2.77 13.40 -18.16
CA PHE A 149 -4.11 13.84 -18.56
C PHE A 149 -5.03 14.22 -17.39
N ARG A 150 -4.44 14.62 -16.25
CA ARG A 150 -5.17 15.04 -15.04
C ARG A 150 -6.14 16.22 -15.34
N PRO A 151 -7.47 16.04 -15.19
CA PRO A 151 -8.45 17.09 -15.49
C PRO A 151 -8.32 18.32 -14.58
N LYS A 152 -8.82 19.49 -15.01
CA LYS A 152 -8.91 20.69 -14.15
C LYS A 152 -9.86 20.45 -12.95
N ARG A 153 -9.66 21.17 -11.84
CA ARG A 153 -10.54 21.10 -10.65
C ARG A 153 -11.96 21.55 -11.01
N GLY A 154 -12.97 21.00 -10.33
CA GLY A 154 -14.40 21.33 -10.53
C GLY A 154 -15.12 20.53 -11.61
N LYS A 155 -14.40 19.70 -12.38
CA LYS A 155 -14.95 18.84 -13.44
C LYS A 155 -15.40 17.47 -12.89
N LYS A 156 -16.52 16.90 -13.38
CA LYS A 156 -16.99 15.56 -12.96
C LYS A 156 -15.97 14.47 -13.31
N GLU A 157 -15.30 14.63 -14.44
CA GLU A 157 -14.22 13.81 -14.96
C GLU A 157 -13.06 13.71 -13.98
N ARG A 158 -12.82 14.74 -13.16
CA ARG A 158 -11.74 14.75 -12.17
C ARG A 158 -11.95 13.69 -11.08
N ARG A 159 -13.21 13.41 -10.71
CA ARG A 159 -13.55 12.39 -9.71
C ARG A 159 -13.29 10.99 -10.26
N LEU A 160 -13.74 10.72 -11.49
CA LEU A 160 -13.48 9.45 -12.17
C LEU A 160 -11.98 9.24 -12.37
N TRP A 161 -11.28 10.25 -12.89
CA TRP A 161 -9.83 10.23 -13.05
C TRP A 161 -9.12 9.90 -11.73
N TYR A 162 -9.51 10.55 -10.63
CA TYR A 162 -8.89 10.32 -9.32
C TYR A 162 -9.10 8.88 -8.87
N PHE A 163 -10.32 8.35 -8.97
CA PHE A 163 -10.63 6.97 -8.60
C PHE A 163 -9.80 5.96 -9.42
N VAL A 164 -9.79 6.11 -10.74
CA VAL A 164 -9.04 5.21 -11.65
C VAL A 164 -7.53 5.31 -11.39
N HIS A 165 -6.98 6.53 -11.31
CA HIS A 165 -5.56 6.75 -11.08
C HIS A 165 -5.12 6.20 -9.72
N TRP A 166 -5.90 6.45 -8.67
CA TRP A 166 -5.63 5.92 -7.33
C TRP A 166 -5.68 4.39 -7.30
N MET A 167 -6.79 3.79 -7.77
CA MET A 167 -7.00 2.35 -7.73
C MET A 167 -5.92 1.60 -8.54
N LEU A 168 -5.68 2.01 -9.78
CA LEU A 168 -4.67 1.37 -10.64
C LEU A 168 -3.26 1.58 -10.06
N GLY A 169 -2.96 2.75 -9.49
CA GLY A 169 -1.67 3.01 -8.85
C GLY A 169 -1.42 2.11 -7.63
N THR A 170 -2.45 1.88 -6.82
CA THR A 170 -2.39 0.93 -5.70
C THR A 170 -2.19 -0.51 -6.17
N ILE A 171 -2.92 -0.95 -7.21
CA ILE A 171 -2.75 -2.30 -7.77
C ILE A 171 -1.33 -2.50 -8.30
N ILE A 172 -0.80 -1.55 -9.07
CA ILE A 172 0.57 -1.62 -9.61
C ILE A 172 1.59 -1.71 -8.46
N SER A 173 1.42 -0.91 -7.40
CA SER A 173 2.32 -0.95 -6.24
C SER A 173 2.29 -2.31 -5.53
N LEU A 174 1.12 -2.87 -5.26
CA LEU A 174 0.99 -4.19 -4.63
C LEU A 174 1.57 -5.31 -5.52
N CYS A 175 1.24 -5.30 -6.81
CA CYS A 175 1.79 -6.24 -7.77
C CYS A 175 3.32 -6.10 -7.89
N GLY A 176 3.87 -4.89 -7.76
CA GLY A 176 5.30 -4.63 -7.72
C GLY A 176 5.99 -5.34 -6.55
N ILE A 177 5.42 -5.25 -5.35
CA ILE A 177 5.91 -5.96 -4.16
C ILE A 177 5.91 -7.48 -4.38
N ILE A 178 4.80 -8.03 -4.90
CA ILE A 178 4.69 -9.45 -5.25
C ILE A 178 5.74 -9.84 -6.29
N ASN A 179 5.98 -8.98 -7.28
CA ASN A 179 6.95 -9.24 -8.33
C ASN A 179 8.39 -9.27 -7.81
N ILE A 180 8.72 -8.48 -6.78
CA ILE A 180 10.03 -8.52 -6.11
C ILE A 180 10.20 -9.85 -5.36
N TYR A 181 9.20 -10.32 -4.62
CA TYR A 181 9.27 -11.62 -3.93
C TYR A 181 9.44 -12.80 -4.91
N THR A 182 8.68 -12.80 -6.00
CA THR A 182 8.82 -13.83 -7.04
C THR A 182 10.17 -13.72 -7.76
N GLY A 183 10.69 -12.51 -7.93
CA GLY A 183 12.03 -12.23 -8.46
C GLY A 183 13.15 -12.76 -7.57
N LEU A 184 13.07 -12.58 -6.25
CA LEU A 184 14.02 -13.15 -5.28
C LEU A 184 14.02 -14.69 -5.34
N ARG A 185 12.84 -15.31 -5.46
CA ARG A 185 12.74 -16.77 -5.65
C ARG A 185 13.37 -17.21 -6.98
N ALA A 186 13.10 -16.48 -8.07
CA ALA A 186 13.69 -16.75 -9.38
C ALA A 186 15.23 -16.59 -9.36
N TYR A 187 15.74 -15.56 -8.69
CA TYR A 187 17.18 -15.33 -8.49
C TYR A 187 17.83 -16.49 -7.74
N SER A 188 17.23 -16.94 -6.64
CA SER A 188 17.75 -18.08 -5.86
C SER A 188 17.80 -19.36 -6.70
N LYS A 189 16.74 -19.64 -7.47
CA LYS A 189 16.69 -20.79 -8.38
C LYS A 189 17.77 -20.73 -9.46
N LYS A 190 18.01 -19.55 -10.06
CA LYS A 190 18.96 -19.37 -11.17
C LYS A 190 20.42 -19.34 -10.70
N THR A 191 20.71 -18.64 -9.60
CA THR A 191 22.09 -18.42 -9.11
C THR A 191 22.54 -19.42 -8.05
N ARG A 192 21.61 -20.19 -7.47
CA ARG A 192 21.83 -21.08 -6.31
C ARG A 192 22.37 -20.36 -5.07
N ARG A 193 22.23 -19.03 -5.02
CA ARG A 193 22.59 -18.21 -3.86
C ARG A 193 21.37 -18.02 -2.97
N SER A 194 21.60 -18.07 -1.66
CA SER A 194 20.54 -17.76 -0.69
C SER A 194 20.09 -16.31 -0.84
N THR A 195 18.78 -16.10 -0.83
CA THR A 195 18.13 -14.78 -0.80
C THR A 195 17.54 -14.45 0.56
N ALA A 196 17.77 -15.28 1.59
CA ALA A 196 17.11 -15.15 2.89
C ALA A 196 17.26 -13.75 3.50
N ILE A 197 18.49 -13.22 3.53
CA ILE A 197 18.78 -11.88 4.07
C ILE A 197 18.02 -10.80 3.29
N TRP A 198 18.07 -10.85 1.95
CA TRP A 198 17.35 -9.92 1.09
C TRP A 198 15.83 -9.99 1.28
N THR A 199 15.28 -11.19 1.43
CA THR A 199 13.85 -11.39 1.71
C THR A 199 13.46 -10.80 3.07
N VAL A 200 14.28 -10.99 4.11
CA VAL A 200 14.03 -10.43 5.44
C VAL A 200 14.08 -8.90 5.39
N LEU A 201 15.10 -8.33 4.75
CA LEU A 201 15.23 -6.88 4.59
C LEU A 201 14.04 -6.29 3.83
N PHE A 202 13.65 -6.89 2.70
CA PHE A 202 12.51 -6.42 1.92
C PHE A 202 11.19 -6.54 2.71
N THR A 203 11.03 -7.62 3.47
CA THR A 203 9.83 -7.80 4.30
C THR A 203 9.77 -6.77 5.42
N ALA A 204 10.89 -6.50 6.09
CA ALA A 204 10.97 -5.46 7.10
C ALA A 204 10.64 -4.07 6.52
N GLU A 205 11.16 -3.74 5.33
CA GLU A 205 10.83 -2.52 4.59
C GLU A 205 9.33 -2.43 4.28
N VAL A 206 8.74 -3.48 3.70
CA VAL A 206 7.30 -3.53 3.38
C VAL A 206 6.44 -3.42 4.64
N SER A 207 6.82 -4.10 5.73
CA SER A 207 6.13 -4.00 7.02
C SER A 207 6.19 -2.59 7.59
N PHE A 208 7.33 -1.91 7.47
CA PHE A 208 7.49 -0.52 7.89
C PHE A 208 6.60 0.42 7.05
N ILE A 209 6.62 0.28 5.72
CA ILE A 209 5.75 1.05 4.80
C ILE A 209 4.27 0.80 5.13
N ALA A 210 3.87 -0.45 5.37
CA ALA A 210 2.52 -0.82 5.74
C ALA A 210 2.11 -0.23 7.10
N PHE A 211 3.01 -0.26 8.08
CA PHE A 211 2.80 0.40 9.37
C PHE A 211 2.54 1.90 9.18
N PHE A 212 3.40 2.60 8.43
CA PHE A 212 3.20 4.02 8.12
C PHE A 212 1.89 4.28 7.36
N TYR A 213 1.53 3.41 6.43
CA TYR A 213 0.26 3.48 5.70
C TYR A 213 -0.95 3.41 6.65
N LEU A 214 -0.95 2.50 7.62
CA LEU A 214 -2.03 2.36 8.61
C LEU A 214 -2.01 3.49 9.62
N PHE A 215 -0.81 3.88 10.06
CA PHE A 215 -0.59 4.93 11.03
C PHE A 215 -1.11 6.28 10.55
N GLN A 216 -0.97 6.54 9.25
CA GLN A 216 -1.54 7.72 8.63
C GLN A 216 -3.01 7.89 9.04
N ASP A 217 -3.89 6.93 8.83
CA ASP A 217 -5.33 7.11 9.11
C ASP A 217 -5.67 7.37 10.58
N LYS A 218 -4.79 6.99 11.51
CA LYS A 218 -5.04 7.08 12.96
C LYS A 218 -4.39 8.28 13.63
N TRP A 219 -3.48 8.98 12.96
CA TRP A 219 -2.69 10.06 13.54
C TRP A 219 -3.55 11.16 14.19
N GLU A 220 -4.52 11.72 13.46
CA GLU A 220 -5.39 12.79 13.97
C GLU A 220 -6.26 12.33 15.15
N TYR A 221 -6.70 11.07 15.12
CA TYR A 221 -7.46 10.48 16.22
C TYR A 221 -6.60 10.39 17.49
N MET A 222 -5.33 9.98 17.37
CA MET A 222 -4.41 9.91 18.51
C MET A 222 -4.10 11.30 19.08
N GLN A 223 -3.91 12.32 18.23
CA GLN A 223 -3.68 13.71 18.68
C GLN A 223 -4.86 14.22 19.52
N LYS A 224 -6.10 13.99 19.06
CA LYS A 224 -7.32 14.42 19.78
C LYS A 224 -7.51 13.73 21.13
N GLN A 225 -7.07 12.47 21.27
CA GLN A 225 -7.13 11.76 22.56
C GLN A 225 -6.11 12.30 23.57
N GLY A 226 -4.96 12.79 23.11
CA GLY A 226 -3.95 13.41 23.98
C GLY A 226 -4.40 14.76 24.58
N GLU A 227 -5.23 15.52 23.87
CA GLU A 227 -5.68 16.86 24.31
C GLU A 227 -6.82 16.82 25.36
N ILE A 228 -7.64 15.77 25.39
CA ILE A 228 -8.77 15.65 26.35
C ILE A 228 -8.28 15.51 27.80
N SER A 229 -7.03 15.09 28.04
CA SER A 229 -6.48 14.95 29.38
C SER A 229 -5.91 16.26 29.96
N GLY A 230 -5.87 17.36 29.20
CA GLY A 230 -5.17 18.60 29.57
C GLY A 230 -6.02 19.77 30.08
N ASN A 231 -7.33 19.79 29.80
CA ASN A 231 -8.18 20.93 30.13
C ASN A 231 -9.43 20.52 30.91
N VAL A 232 -9.29 20.40 32.23
CA VAL A 232 -10.40 20.66 33.16
C VAL A 232 -10.14 22.02 33.81
N PRO A 233 -10.74 23.12 33.34
CA PRO A 233 -10.74 24.36 34.10
C PRO A 233 -11.76 24.20 35.24
N ILE A 234 -11.25 24.01 36.47
CA ILE A 234 -12.02 24.36 37.66
C ILE A 234 -12.07 25.89 37.68
N THR A 235 -13.15 26.46 37.19
CA THR A 235 -13.49 27.86 37.45
C THR A 235 -14.90 27.90 38.01
N LEU A 236 -15.00 27.63 39.31
CA LEU A 236 -16.08 28.14 40.14
C LEU A 236 -15.93 29.66 40.19
N SER A 237 -16.54 30.36 39.24
CA SER A 237 -16.74 31.80 39.36
C SER A 237 -18.01 32.04 40.18
N ASN A 238 -17.78 32.32 41.45
CA ASN A 238 -18.69 33.06 42.33
C ASN A 238 -19.10 34.36 41.63
N GLN A 239 -20.40 34.61 41.41
CA GLN A 239 -21.03 35.91 41.70
C GLN A 239 -22.55 35.94 41.44
N GLN A 240 -23.24 36.47 42.47
CA GLN A 240 -24.45 37.28 42.46
C GLN A 240 -25.84 36.59 42.43
N ILE A 241 -26.45 36.53 43.62
CA ILE A 241 -27.91 36.43 43.85
C ILE A 241 -28.53 37.84 43.69
N PRO A 242 -29.74 37.98 43.11
CA PRO A 242 -30.84 38.54 43.90
C PRO A 242 -32.07 37.61 43.97
N GLU A 243 -32.87 37.87 45.01
CA GLU A 243 -33.92 37.06 45.64
C GLU A 243 -35.11 36.61 44.77
N GLY A 244 -35.70 35.48 45.17
CA GLY A 244 -37.06 35.05 44.84
C GLY A 244 -37.41 33.76 45.59
N PRO A 245 -38.47 33.70 46.43
CA PRO A 245 -38.69 32.58 47.31
C PRO A 245 -39.41 31.47 46.54
N ASN A 246 -38.86 30.25 46.56
CA ASN A 246 -39.66 29.05 46.74
C ASN A 246 -38.77 27.85 47.01
N GLN A 247 -38.78 27.50 48.28
CA GLN A 247 -38.25 26.31 48.93
C GLN A 247 -38.98 25.07 48.40
N LYS A 248 -38.27 24.12 47.79
CA LYS A 248 -38.51 22.68 47.93
C LYS A 248 -37.18 21.93 47.86
N GLU A 249 -36.73 21.53 49.03
CA GLU A 249 -35.71 20.49 49.23
C GLU A 249 -36.11 19.20 48.51
N LEU A 250 -35.15 18.59 47.81
CA LEU A 250 -35.01 17.14 47.78
C LEU A 250 -33.54 16.80 47.53
N LEU A 251 -32.84 16.36 48.58
CA LEU A 251 -31.49 15.77 48.52
C LEU A 251 -31.62 14.22 48.53
N PRO A 252 -30.54 13.48 48.29
CA PRO A 252 -30.28 12.67 47.10
C PRO A 252 -30.52 11.16 47.32
N GLU A 253 -30.63 10.38 46.23
CA GLU A 253 -30.35 8.93 46.32
C GLU A 253 -28.99 8.58 45.70
N PRO A 254 -28.25 7.60 46.27
CA PRO A 254 -26.84 7.40 45.98
C PRO A 254 -26.57 6.22 45.02
N CYS A 255 -25.42 6.36 44.35
CA CYS A 255 -24.50 5.30 43.94
C CYS A 255 -24.97 4.20 42.96
N GLY A 256 -24.34 4.20 41.79
CA GLY A 256 -24.28 3.00 40.95
C GLY A 256 -23.38 3.17 39.74
N LYS A 257 -22.05 3.09 39.93
CA LYS A 257 -21.11 2.84 38.82
C LYS A 257 -21.59 1.61 38.05
N ARG A 258 -21.97 1.76 36.78
CA ARG A 258 -22.10 0.62 35.85
C ARG A 258 -21.19 0.80 34.64
N ASN A 259 -20.34 -0.20 34.50
CA ASN A 259 -19.26 -0.35 33.54
C ASN A 259 -19.77 -0.41 32.09
N ALA A 260 -18.97 0.15 31.19
CA ALA A 260 -19.21 0.26 29.73
C ALA A 260 -19.02 -1.06 28.96
N LEU A 261 -19.48 -2.20 29.51
CA LEU A 261 -19.25 -3.53 28.93
C LEU A 261 -20.54 -4.32 28.68
N LYS A 262 -21.66 -3.63 28.42
CA LYS A 262 -22.88 -4.28 27.95
C LYS A 262 -23.39 -3.54 26.72
N ASN A 263 -22.97 -4.06 25.55
CA ASN A 263 -23.71 -4.12 24.29
C ASN A 263 -22.79 -4.75 23.23
N LEU A 264 -22.51 -6.04 23.42
CA LEU A 264 -22.27 -6.97 22.31
C LEU A 264 -23.45 -7.95 22.42
N PHE A 265 -24.28 -8.02 21.38
CA PHE A 265 -25.49 -8.85 21.23
C PHE A 265 -26.82 -8.29 21.78
N ASP A 266 -27.19 -7.09 21.34
CA ASP A 266 -28.59 -6.77 20.97
C ASP A 266 -28.58 -6.06 19.60
#